data_AF-R7J1H3-F1
#
_entry.id   AF-R7J1H3-F1
#
_cell.length_a   1.000
_cell.length_b   1.000
_cell.length_c   1.000
_cell.angle_alpha   90.00
_cell.angle_beta   90.00
_cell.angle_gamma   90.00
#
_symmetry.space_group_name_H-M   'P 1'
#
loop_
_entity.id
_entity.type
_entity.pdbx_description
1 polymer ?
#
loop_
_entity_poly.entity_id
_entity_poly.type
_entity_poly.pdbx_seq_one_letter_code
_entity_poly.pdbx_strand_id
1 'polypeptide(L)'
;MGSDVHIDFLGTFATIAWRVIPLILAPLAVAMVLRRITPGVHAYLGRHQAVSFYIWSVSLIIVVGRSVSFVMAEPASEIPRMVALALVALVLCLIQFAVGRAIGRRCGDRVVGAQGLAQKNTVLAVWMAWTYFDPVSSVAPAAYIAWQNIINSIQLYLHGRHATQAHNSHHSYNSHLS
;
A
#
# COMPACT_ATOMS: atom_id res chain seq x y z
N MET A 1 31.06 18.55 31.55
CA MET A 1 30.89 18.24 30.11
C MET A 1 29.81 17.19 30.00
N GLY A 2 28.64 17.59 29.53
CA GLY A 2 27.45 16.75 29.41
C GLY A 2 26.39 17.60 28.74
N SER A 3 26.58 17.85 27.45
CA SER A 3 25.58 18.54 26.62
C SER A 3 24.40 17.60 26.46
N ASP A 4 23.30 17.91 27.14
CA ASP A 4 21.99 17.35 26.86
C ASP A 4 21.74 17.47 25.35
N VAL A 5 21.75 16.34 24.66
CA VAL A 5 21.36 16.26 23.26
C VAL A 5 19.85 16.46 23.23
N HIS A 6 19.44 17.73 23.30
CA HIS A 6 18.09 18.14 22.94
C HIS A 6 17.95 17.89 21.44
N ILE A 7 17.49 16.69 21.08
CA ILE A 7 17.00 16.44 19.72
C ILE A 7 15.80 17.35 19.55
N ASP A 8 16.00 18.48 18.87
CA ASP A 8 14.93 19.41 18.57
C ASP A 8 13.94 18.71 17.64
N PHE A 9 12.83 18.27 18.22
CA PHE A 9 11.76 17.55 17.53
C PHE A 9 11.23 18.40 16.37
N LEU A 10 11.11 19.72 16.56
CA LEU A 10 10.63 20.63 15.52
C LEU A 10 11.64 20.73 14.37
N GLY A 11 12.93 20.89 14.65
CA GLY A 11 13.99 20.91 13.62
C GLY A 11 14.09 19.60 12.84
N THR A 12 13.97 18.46 13.52
CA THR A 12 13.98 17.13 12.86
C THR A 12 12.71 16.93 12.02
N PHE A 13 11.54 17.29 12.55
CA PHE A 13 10.27 17.25 11.83
C PHE A 13 10.29 18.15 10.58
N ALA A 14 10.77 19.40 10.71
CA ALA A 14 10.87 20.33 9.59
C ALA A 14 11.82 19.83 8.50
N THR A 15 12.93 19.18 8.88
CA THR A 15 13.89 18.59 7.94
C THR A 15 13.27 17.42 7.16
N ILE A 16 12.55 16.54 7.85
CA ILE A 16 11.82 15.42 7.22
C ILE A 16 10.72 15.98 6.31
N ALA A 17 9.94 16.96 6.79
CA ALA A 17 8.87 17.59 6.02
C ALA A 17 9.40 18.20 4.73
N TRP A 18 10.52 18.95 4.78
CA TRP A 18 11.12 19.53 3.57
C TRP A 18 11.54 18.44 2.57
N ARG A 19 12.07 17.30 3.00
CA ARG A 19 12.46 16.25 2.06
C ARG A 19 11.27 15.47 1.48
N VAL A 20 10.21 15.28 2.27
CA VAL A 20 9.03 14.50 1.88
C VAL A 20 8.06 15.29 1.01
N ILE A 21 7.89 16.60 1.28
CA ILE A 21 6.95 17.47 0.56
C ILE A 21 7.20 17.48 -0.97
N PRO A 22 8.44 17.66 -1.48
CA PRO A 22 8.74 17.62 -2.91
C PRO A 22 8.47 16.25 -3.53
N LEU A 23 8.77 15.16 -2.82
CA LEU A 23 8.52 13.79 -3.29
C LEU A 23 7.04 13.51 -3.52
N ILE A 24 6.14 14.18 -2.78
CA ILE A 24 4.68 14.04 -2.93
C ILE A 24 4.11 15.09 -3.89
N LEU A 25 4.49 16.35 -3.72
CA LEU A 25 3.91 17.47 -4.48
C LEU A 25 4.43 17.56 -5.91
N ALA A 26 5.69 17.21 -6.17
CA ALA A 26 6.25 17.27 -7.53
C ALA A 26 5.53 16.31 -8.50
N PRO A 27 5.33 15.01 -8.20
CA PRO A 27 4.59 14.14 -9.12
C PRO A 27 3.13 14.56 -9.28
N LEU A 28 2.50 15.11 -8.24
CA LEU A 28 1.14 15.66 -8.33
C LEU A 28 1.09 16.89 -9.25
N ALA A 29 2.02 17.83 -9.08
CA ALA A 29 2.14 19.01 -9.91
C ALA A 29 2.39 18.64 -11.37
N VAL A 30 3.33 17.71 -11.63
CA VAL A 30 3.61 17.19 -12.97
C VAL A 30 2.38 16.50 -13.57
N ALA A 31 1.66 15.69 -12.80
CA ALA A 31 0.42 15.05 -13.26
C ALA A 31 -0.68 16.07 -13.60
N MET A 32 -0.82 17.13 -12.79
CA MET A 32 -1.79 18.21 -13.04
C MET A 32 -1.42 19.04 -14.27
N VAL A 33 -0.12 19.29 -14.48
CA VAL A 33 0.40 19.97 -15.67
C VAL A 33 0.19 19.12 -16.92
N LEU A 34 0.50 17.82 -16.87
CA LEU A 34 0.23 16.89 -17.98
C LEU A 34 -1.27 16.81 -18.32
N ARG A 35 -2.14 16.78 -17.30
CA ARG A 35 -3.59 16.79 -17.49
C ARG A 35 -4.09 18.05 -18.19
N ARG A 36 -3.45 19.21 -17.97
CA ARG A 36 -3.82 20.50 -18.57
C ARG A 36 -3.23 20.73 -19.96
N ILE A 37 -1.98 20.33 -20.19
CA ILE A 37 -1.24 20.65 -21.42
C ILE A 37 -1.41 19.56 -22.49
N THR A 38 -1.53 18.29 -22.11
CA THR A 38 -1.57 17.15 -23.05
C THR A 38 -2.66 16.14 -22.69
N PRO A 39 -3.95 16.48 -22.91
CA PRO A 39 -5.06 15.56 -22.65
C PRO A 39 -4.96 14.24 -23.44
N GLY A 40 -4.31 14.25 -24.62
CA GLY A 40 -4.05 13.04 -25.41
C GLY A 40 -3.06 12.07 -24.75
N VAL A 41 -2.03 12.56 -24.06
CA VAL A 41 -1.07 11.73 -23.30
C VAL A 41 -1.74 11.21 -22.03
N HIS A 42 -2.55 12.02 -21.36
CA HIS A 42 -3.32 11.59 -20.20
C HIS A 42 -4.35 10.50 -20.56
N ALA A 43 -5.03 10.65 -21.70
CA ALA A 43 -5.93 9.63 -22.24
C ALA A 43 -5.18 8.34 -22.65
N TYR A 44 -3.99 8.48 -23.24
CA TYR A 44 -3.13 7.33 -23.58
C TYR A 44 -2.65 6.58 -22.32
N LEU A 45 -2.17 7.29 -21.30
CA LEU A 45 -1.77 6.71 -20.01
C LEU A 45 -2.95 6.05 -19.28
N GLY A 46 -4.12 6.66 -19.31
CA GLY A 46 -5.37 6.07 -18.79
C GLY A 46 -5.78 4.79 -19.52
N ARG A 47 -5.43 4.66 -20.82
CA ARG A 47 -5.66 3.46 -21.63
C ARG A 47 -4.63 2.34 -21.36
N HIS A 48 -3.50 2.65 -20.72
CA HIS A 48 -2.41 1.72 -20.39
C HIS A 48 -2.34 1.44 -18.87
N GLN A 49 -3.49 1.28 -18.21
CA GLN A 49 -3.58 0.83 -16.81
C GLN A 49 -2.72 -0.43 -16.52
N ALA A 50 -2.59 -1.31 -17.51
CA ALA A 50 -1.73 -2.49 -17.43
C ALA A 50 -0.26 -2.14 -17.13
N VAL A 51 0.28 -1.05 -17.68
CA VAL A 51 1.67 -0.63 -17.42
C VAL A 51 1.85 -0.20 -15.97
N SER A 52 0.90 0.56 -15.42
CA SER A 52 0.91 0.93 -13.99
C SER A 52 0.82 -0.31 -13.11
N PHE A 53 -0.02 -1.28 -13.49
CA PHE A 53 -0.14 -2.57 -12.80
C PHE A 53 1.17 -3.39 -12.85
N TYR A 54 1.88 -3.43 -13.99
CA TYR A 54 3.14 -4.15 -14.11
C TYR A 54 4.27 -3.48 -13.32
N ILE A 55 4.43 -2.15 -13.39
CA ILE A 55 5.43 -1.41 -12.61
C ILE A 55 5.18 -1.61 -11.10
N TRP A 56 3.92 -1.62 -10.68
CA TRP A 56 3.52 -1.91 -9.32
C TRP A 56 3.82 -3.36 -8.92
N SER A 57 3.55 -4.33 -9.80
CA SER A 57 3.83 -5.75 -9.56
C SER A 57 5.34 -6.02 -9.44
N VAL A 58 6.16 -5.37 -10.26
CA VAL A 58 7.63 -5.42 -10.15
C VAL A 58 8.08 -4.83 -8.80
N SER A 59 7.48 -3.71 -8.37
CA SER A 59 7.77 -3.15 -7.04
C SER A 59 7.42 -4.13 -5.91
N LEU A 60 6.33 -4.89 -6.03
CA LEU A 60 6.00 -5.94 -5.07
C LEU A 60 7.03 -7.06 -5.05
N ILE A 61 7.46 -7.54 -6.22
CA ILE A 61 8.51 -8.56 -6.31
C ILE A 61 9.78 -8.08 -5.62
N ILE A 62 10.18 -6.82 -5.83
CA ILE A 62 11.36 -6.22 -5.19
C ILE A 62 11.18 -6.15 -3.67
N VAL A 63 10.01 -5.72 -3.18
CA VAL A 63 9.73 -5.63 -1.73
C VAL A 63 9.73 -7.00 -1.07
N VAL A 64 9.14 -8.02 -1.71
CA VAL A 64 9.17 -9.40 -1.21
C VAL A 64 10.59 -9.95 -1.23
N GLY A 65 11.32 -9.77 -2.33
CA GLY A 65 12.71 -10.19 -2.46
C GLY A 65 13.60 -9.55 -1.38
N ARG A 66 13.46 -8.25 -1.13
CA ARG A 66 14.15 -7.57 -0.03
C ARG A 66 13.76 -8.09 1.34
N SER A 67 12.49 -8.38 1.57
CA SER A 67 12.04 -8.95 2.85
C SER A 67 12.68 -10.32 3.10
N VAL A 68 12.73 -11.19 2.08
CA VAL A 68 13.37 -12.51 2.18
C VAL A 68 14.88 -12.37 2.36
N SER A 69 15.55 -11.54 1.56
CA SER A 69 16.99 -11.29 1.69
C SER A 69 17.37 -10.72 3.07
N PHE A 70 16.53 -9.86 3.65
CA PHE A 70 16.76 -9.29 4.99
C PHE A 70 16.60 -10.35 6.08
N VAL A 71 15.56 -11.19 5.99
CA VAL A 71 15.36 -12.32 6.92
C VAL A 71 16.53 -13.32 6.85
N MET A 72 17.13 -13.51 5.68
CA MET A 72 18.28 -14.42 5.51
C MET A 72 19.63 -13.80 5.91
N ALA A 73 19.75 -12.47 5.91
CA ALA A 73 20.99 -11.78 6.22
C ALA A 73 21.17 -11.50 7.72
N GLU A 74 20.09 -11.38 8.49
CA GLU A 74 20.17 -11.01 9.89
C GLU A 74 20.51 -12.21 10.80
N PRO A 75 21.38 -12.03 11.82
CA PRO A 75 21.64 -13.05 12.83
C PRO A 75 20.35 -13.52 13.52
N ALA A 76 20.33 -14.80 13.91
CA ALA A 76 19.18 -15.47 14.50
C ALA A 76 18.59 -14.76 15.75
N SER A 77 19.37 -13.90 16.41
CA SER A 77 18.95 -13.10 17.55
C SER A 77 17.91 -12.01 17.24
N GLU A 78 17.85 -11.51 16.00
CA GLU A 78 16.93 -10.42 15.60
C GLU A 78 15.63 -10.94 14.96
N ILE A 79 15.56 -12.23 14.63
CA ILE A 79 14.35 -12.88 14.07
C ILE A 79 13.10 -12.61 14.94
N PRO A 80 13.14 -12.71 16.28
CA PRO A 80 11.96 -12.42 17.12
C PRO A 80 11.45 -10.99 16.95
N ARG A 81 12.35 -10.01 16.81
CA ARG A 81 12.02 -8.59 16.63
C ARG A 81 11.35 -8.36 15.27
N MET A 82 11.85 -8.99 14.21
CA MET A 82 11.25 -8.93 12.88
C MET A 82 9.86 -9.56 12.82
N VAL A 83 9.69 -10.73 13.45
CA VAL A 83 8.40 -11.41 13.54
C VAL A 83 7.41 -10.55 14.32
N ALA A 84 7.84 -9.96 15.45
CA ALA A 84 7.00 -9.03 16.22
C ALA A 84 6.56 -7.83 15.37
N LEU A 85 7.46 -7.21 14.62
CA LEU A 85 7.13 -6.10 13.71
C LEU A 85 6.16 -6.52 12.60
N ALA A 86 6.35 -7.70 12.00
CA ALA A 86 5.45 -8.23 10.98
C ALA A 86 4.05 -8.55 11.53
N LEU A 87 3.96 -9.05 12.77
CA LEU A 87 2.69 -9.30 13.46
C LEU A 87 1.98 -8.01 13.84
N VAL A 88 2.71 -7.02 14.35
CA VAL A 88 2.15 -5.68 14.62
C VAL A 88 1.63 -5.05 13.33
N ALA A 89 2.40 -5.14 12.24
CA ALA A 89 1.97 -4.68 10.93
C ALA A 89 0.69 -5.39 10.44
N LEU A 90 0.56 -6.71 10.68
CA LEU A 90 -0.65 -7.47 10.37
C LEU A 90 -1.84 -6.96 11.18
N VAL A 91 -1.70 -6.80 12.49
CA VAL A 91 -2.78 -6.30 13.36
C VAL A 91 -3.24 -4.91 12.90
N LEU A 92 -2.30 -4.00 12.65
CA LEU A 92 -2.62 -2.66 12.14
C LEU A 92 -3.34 -2.71 10.78
N CYS A 93 -2.90 -3.60 9.88
CA CYS A 93 -3.53 -3.81 8.58
C CYS A 93 -4.99 -4.29 8.75
N LEU A 94 -5.21 -5.30 9.60
CA LEU A 94 -6.55 -5.82 9.87
C LEU A 94 -7.47 -4.77 10.50
N ILE A 95 -6.97 -3.98 11.46
CA ILE A 95 -7.72 -2.87 12.07
C ILE A 95 -8.12 -1.85 11.00
N GLN A 96 -7.19 -1.43 10.14
CA GLN A 96 -7.49 -0.44 9.09
C GLN A 96 -8.51 -0.97 8.08
N PHE A 97 -8.40 -2.24 7.66
CA PHE A 97 -9.41 -2.87 6.81
C PHE A 97 -10.76 -3.00 7.52
N ALA A 98 -10.80 -3.32 8.82
CA ALA A 98 -12.04 -3.43 9.58
C ALA A 98 -12.73 -2.09 9.76
N VAL A 99 -11.98 -1.06 10.16
CA VAL A 99 -12.49 0.32 10.28
C VAL A 99 -12.96 0.84 8.93
N GLY A 100 -12.18 0.64 7.87
CA GLY A 100 -12.55 1.03 6.52
C GLY A 100 -13.82 0.32 6.04
N ARG A 101 -13.99 -0.98 6.33
CA ARG A 101 -15.25 -1.71 6.08
C ARG A 101 -16.42 -1.13 6.85
N ALA A 102 -16.21 -0.79 8.13
CA ALA A 102 -17.26 -0.22 8.97
C ALA A 102 -17.73 1.14 8.46
N ILE A 103 -16.80 1.99 8.00
CA ILE A 103 -17.08 3.28 7.35
C ILE A 103 -17.76 3.04 6.00
N GLY A 104 -17.20 2.18 5.16
CA GLY A 104 -17.74 1.85 3.83
C GLY A 104 -19.16 1.30 3.88
N ARG A 105 -19.52 0.57 4.95
CA ARG A 105 -20.90 0.12 5.19
C ARG A 105 -21.90 1.28 5.28
N ARG A 106 -21.50 2.44 5.80
CA ARG A 106 -22.34 3.64 5.85
C ARG A 106 -22.38 4.39 4.51
N CYS A 107 -21.34 4.23 3.68
CA CYS A 107 -21.22 4.90 2.38
C CYS A 107 -21.72 4.05 1.19
N GLY A 108 -22.28 2.86 1.44
CA GLY A 108 -22.86 2.00 0.40
C GLY A 108 -21.90 0.96 -0.20
N ASP A 109 -20.59 1.06 0.04
CA ASP A 109 -19.61 0.07 -0.42
C ASP A 109 -18.55 -0.25 0.65
N ARG A 110 -18.63 -1.47 1.18
CA ARG A 110 -17.73 -1.98 2.23
C ARG A 110 -16.32 -2.22 1.70
N VAL A 111 -16.17 -2.67 0.45
CA VAL A 111 -14.87 -3.05 -0.11
C VAL A 111 -14.09 -1.79 -0.45
N VAL A 112 -14.73 -0.82 -1.13
CA VAL A 112 -14.11 0.46 -1.46
C VAL A 112 -13.73 1.23 -0.20
N GLY A 113 -14.59 1.26 0.83
CA GLY A 113 -14.27 1.89 2.10
C GLY A 113 -13.10 1.23 2.84
N ALA A 114 -12.97 -0.10 2.74
CA ALA A 114 -11.86 -0.84 3.32
C ALA A 114 -10.53 -0.54 2.62
N GLN A 115 -10.53 -0.60 1.28
CA GLN A 115 -9.34 -0.36 0.47
C GLN A 115 -8.89 1.10 0.53
N GLY A 116 -9.82 2.05 0.50
CA GLY A 116 -9.50 3.47 0.59
C GLY A 116 -8.77 3.86 1.88
N LEU A 117 -9.07 3.20 3.00
CA LEU A 117 -8.39 3.46 4.28
C LEU A 117 -7.06 2.69 4.42
N ALA A 118 -7.04 1.42 3.98
CA ALA A 118 -5.93 0.51 4.22
C ALA A 118 -4.82 0.57 3.16
N GLN A 119 -5.12 1.01 1.93
CA GLN A 119 -4.17 1.08 0.82
C GLN A 119 -3.32 2.36 0.89
N LYS A 120 -2.38 2.38 1.84
CA LYS A 120 -1.47 3.50 2.07
C LYS A 120 -0.30 3.48 1.09
N ASN A 121 0.32 4.64 0.86
CA ASN A 121 1.59 4.74 0.15
C ASN A 121 2.74 4.35 1.09
N THR A 122 2.88 3.05 1.31
CA THR A 122 3.83 2.45 2.26
C THR A 122 5.25 2.37 1.73
N VAL A 123 5.47 2.55 0.42
CA VAL A 123 6.83 2.67 -0.15
C VAL A 123 7.56 3.89 0.42
N LEU A 124 6.86 5.02 0.56
CA LEU A 124 7.39 6.19 1.23
C LEU A 124 7.71 5.91 2.71
N ALA A 125 6.87 5.12 3.38
CA ALA A 125 7.10 4.72 4.77
C ALA A 125 8.34 3.83 4.93
N VAL A 126 8.58 2.89 3.99
CA VAL A 126 9.81 2.08 3.95
C VAL A 126 11.03 2.98 3.80
N TRP A 127 10.99 3.96 2.89
CA TRP A 127 12.10 4.90 2.69
C TRP A 127 12.37 5.75 3.94
N MET A 128 11.33 6.27 4.59
CA MET A 128 11.48 7.05 5.83
C MET A 128 12.02 6.19 6.98
N ALA A 129 11.53 4.95 7.12
CA ALA A 129 12.02 4.00 8.12
C ALA A 129 13.51 3.70 7.93
N TRP A 130 13.95 3.52 6.69
CA TRP A 130 15.36 3.27 6.39
C TRP A 130 16.26 4.51 6.54
N THR A 131 15.74 5.70 6.20
CA THR A 131 16.54 6.95 6.16
C THR A 131 16.70 7.58 7.53
N TYR A 132 15.68 7.50 8.39
CA TYR A 132 15.63 8.25 9.66
C TYR A 132 15.56 7.36 10.90
N PHE A 133 15.37 6.05 10.75
CA PHE A 133 15.29 5.10 11.86
C PHE A 133 16.28 3.95 11.66
N ASP A 134 16.22 2.97 12.58
CA ASP A 134 16.96 1.72 12.49
C ASP A 134 16.51 0.91 11.26
N PRO A 135 17.42 0.38 10.41
CA PRO A 135 17.06 -0.39 9.21
C PRO A 135 16.09 -1.55 9.49
N VAL A 136 16.17 -2.18 10.66
CA VAL A 136 15.25 -3.24 11.10
C VAL A 136 13.81 -2.72 11.20
N SER A 137 13.60 -1.44 11.52
CA SER A 137 12.27 -0.83 11.56
C SER A 137 11.59 -0.77 10.19
N SER A 138 12.34 -0.83 9.07
CA SER A 138 11.77 -0.87 7.72
C SER A 138 11.01 -2.17 7.41
N VAL A 139 11.24 -3.21 8.22
CA VAL A 139 10.52 -4.50 8.13
C VAL A 139 9.02 -4.32 8.40
N ALA A 140 8.63 -3.43 9.33
CA ALA A 140 7.22 -3.20 9.63
C ALA A 140 6.42 -2.67 8.43
N PRO A 141 6.80 -1.56 7.76
CA PRO A 141 6.09 -1.09 6.57
C PRO A 141 6.23 -2.05 5.37
N ALA A 142 7.34 -2.78 5.24
CA ALA A 142 7.49 -3.80 4.21
C ALA A 142 6.51 -4.98 4.43
N ALA A 143 6.40 -5.49 5.65
CA ALA A 143 5.44 -6.53 6.02
C ALA A 143 3.99 -6.03 5.85
N TYR A 144 3.71 -4.76 6.18
CA TYR A 144 2.41 -4.15 5.93
C TYR A 144 2.04 -4.19 4.44
N ILE A 145 2.98 -3.88 3.54
CA ILE A 145 2.79 -4.00 2.08
C ILE A 145 2.40 -5.44 1.72
N ALA A 146 3.08 -6.46 2.25
CA ALA A 146 2.74 -7.84 1.96
C ALA A 146 1.30 -8.17 2.43
N TRP A 147 0.96 -7.82 3.68
CA TRP A 147 -0.36 -8.11 4.25
C TRP A 147 -1.50 -7.41 3.51
N GLN A 148 -1.37 -6.12 3.19
CA GLN A 148 -2.42 -5.40 2.45
C GLN A 148 -2.67 -6.04 1.07
N ASN A 149 -1.62 -6.53 0.42
CA ASN A 149 -1.70 -7.11 -0.92
C ASN A 149 -2.35 -8.49 -0.90
N ILE A 150 -2.06 -9.29 0.13
CA ILE A 150 -2.76 -10.57 0.35
C ILE A 150 -4.26 -10.32 0.56
N ILE A 151 -4.63 -9.39 1.43
CA ILE A 151 -6.05 -9.08 1.72
C ILE A 151 -6.75 -8.54 0.46
N ASN A 152 -6.11 -7.64 -0.29
CA ASN A 152 -6.65 -7.12 -1.54
C ASN A 152 -6.85 -8.21 -2.61
N SER A 153 -5.90 -9.13 -2.74
CA SER A 153 -5.99 -10.25 -3.69
C SER A 153 -7.14 -11.19 -3.34
N ILE A 154 -7.33 -11.47 -2.04
CA ILE A 154 -8.47 -12.25 -1.55
C ILE A 154 -9.80 -11.52 -1.86
N GLN A 155 -9.88 -10.21 -1.63
CA GLN A 155 -11.08 -9.44 -1.95
C GLN A 155 -11.41 -9.48 -3.44
N LEU A 156 -10.41 -9.33 -4.31
CA LEU A 156 -10.57 -9.42 -5.77
C LEU A 156 -11.04 -10.82 -6.19
N TYR A 157 -10.45 -11.87 -5.65
CA TYR A 157 -10.85 -13.27 -5.92
C TYR A 157 -12.31 -13.54 -5.54
N LEU A 158 -12.72 -13.10 -4.34
CA LEU A 158 -14.09 -13.26 -3.87
C LEU A 158 -15.09 -12.47 -4.74
N HIS A 159 -14.75 -11.23 -5.11
CA HIS A 159 -15.57 -10.42 -6.02
C HIS A 159 -15.74 -11.09 -7.38
N GLY A 160 -14.65 -11.62 -7.95
CA GLY A 160 -14.67 -12.33 -9.24
C GLY A 160 -15.59 -13.56 -9.20
N ARG A 161 -15.52 -14.36 -8.13
CA ARG A 161 -16.40 -15.52 -7.96
C ARG A 161 -17.89 -15.13 -7.91
N HIS A 162 -18.23 -14.08 -7.19
CA HIS A 162 -19.61 -13.61 -7.10
C HIS A 162 -20.14 -13.12 -8.45
N ALA A 163 -19.31 -12.41 -9.21
CA ALA A 163 -19.66 -11.94 -10.56
C ALA A 163 -19.92 -13.11 -11.52
N THR A 164 -19.05 -14.13 -11.53
CA THR A 164 -19.23 -15.32 -12.37
C THR A 164 -20.49 -16.10 -11.99
N GLN A 165 -20.79 -16.25 -10.70
CA GLN A 165 -22.01 -16.92 -10.25
C GLN A 165 -23.27 -16.17 -10.68
N ALA A 166 -23.30 -14.84 -10.51
CA ALA A 166 -24.42 -14.02 -10.94
C ALA A 166 -24.66 -14.09 -12.45
N HIS A 167 -23.59 -14.08 -13.25
CA HIS A 167 -23.67 -14.25 -14.70
C HIS A 167 -24.25 -15.62 -15.09
N ASN A 168 -23.76 -16.70 -14.47
CA ASN A 168 -24.24 -18.05 -14.74
C ASN A 168 -25.72 -18.23 -14.36
N SER A 169 -26.15 -17.69 -13.20
CA SER A 169 -27.56 -17.73 -12.79
C SER A 169 -28.48 -16.99 -13.76
N HIS A 170 -28.04 -15.83 -14.26
CA HIS A 170 -28.82 -15.03 -15.22
C HIS A 170 -28.91 -15.71 -16.60
N HIS A 171 -27.86 -16.41 -17.02
CA HIS A 171 -27.85 -17.20 -18.24
C HIS A 171 -28.78 -18.42 -18.15
N SER A 172 -28.73 -19.16 -17.03
CA SER A 172 -29.63 -20.30 -16.80
C SER A 172 -31.10 -19.89 -16.77
N TYR A 173 -31.43 -18.77 -16.13
CA TYR A 173 -32.81 -18.25 -16.11
C TYR A 173 -33.33 -17.92 -17.53
N ASN A 174 -32.50 -17.24 -18.34
CA ASN A 174 -32.88 -16.88 -19.71
C ASN A 174 -33.01 -18.10 -20.64
N SER A 175 -32.21 -19.15 -20.44
CA SER A 175 -32.31 -20.39 -21.24
C SER A 175 -33.55 -21.24 -20.95
N HIS A 176 -34.23 -21.02 -19.83
CA HIS A 176 -35.48 -21.72 -19.50
C HIS A 176 -36.75 -20.99 -20.01
N LEU A 177 -36.61 -19.75 -20.48
CA LEU A 177 -37.70 -18.92 -21.01
C LEU A 177 -37.79 -18.95 -22.55
N SER A 178 -36.79 -19.53 -23.22
CA SER A 178 -36.69 -19.72 -24.67
C SER A 178 -37.04 -21.14 -25.07
#